data_AF-A0A4Q7FEN1-F1
#
_entry.id   AF-A0A4Q7FEN1-F1
#
_cell.length_a   1.000
_cell.length_b   1.000
_cell.length_c   1.000
_cell.angle_alpha   90.00
_cell.angle_beta   90.00
_cell.angle_gamma   90.00
#
_symmetry.space_group_name_H-M   'P 1'
#
loop_
_entity.id
_entity.type
_entity.pdbx_description
1 polymer ?
#
loop_
_entity_poly.entity_id
_entity_poly.type
_entity_poly.pdbx_seq_one_letter_code
_entity_poly.pdbx_strand_id
1 'polypeptide(L)'
;MPASRENEFRGRSCRSYPPNLRRSKPQEVAMRSNRRTLTMVMLLVSALALTSTTMAQTTPPQGNAAPTADNAVLLTVFFKHDQSRPLHELNAQLETQGFYKAFPPAGVEVVSWYVMMGIGQVITLRLPASRLREVNRVIEDTAWGSYRTEFYPTYDYKAVGVAQHEKAAGN
;
A
#
# COMPACT_ATOMS: atom_id res chain seq x y z
N MET A 1 -19.19 -50.99 -19.00
CA MET A 1 -20.43 -51.49 -18.35
C MET A 1 -20.48 -52.99 -18.53
N PRO A 2 -20.84 -53.84 -17.54
CA PRO A 2 -21.43 -53.63 -16.19
C PRO A 2 -20.36 -53.72 -15.07
N ALA A 3 -20.47 -53.32 -13.80
CA ALA A 3 -21.53 -53.19 -12.78
C ALA A 3 -21.81 -54.44 -11.91
N SER A 4 -21.17 -54.47 -10.73
CA SER A 4 -21.75 -54.71 -9.38
C SER A 4 -21.59 -56.07 -8.65
N ARG A 5 -21.40 -55.92 -7.32
CA ARG A 5 -21.61 -56.82 -6.14
C ARG A 5 -20.35 -57.44 -5.51
N GLU A 6 -19.96 -57.01 -4.30
CA GLU A 6 -20.45 -57.41 -2.96
C GLU A 6 -20.18 -58.89 -2.60
N ASN A 7 -19.32 -59.15 -1.60
CA ASN A 7 -19.75 -59.65 -0.28
C ASN A 7 -18.58 -60.19 0.55
N GLU A 8 -18.43 -59.62 1.75
CA GLU A 8 -17.56 -60.10 2.80
C GLU A 8 -18.35 -60.95 3.80
N PHE A 9 -17.88 -62.19 3.94
CA PHE A 9 -17.76 -63.01 5.14
C PHE A 9 -19.00 -63.31 6.03
N ARG A 10 -19.37 -64.60 5.97
CA ARG A 10 -19.96 -65.42 7.04
C ARG A 10 -19.30 -65.08 8.40
N GLY A 11 -19.96 -65.00 9.54
CA GLY A 11 -21.22 -65.58 9.96
C GLY A 11 -21.01 -66.29 11.29
N ARG A 12 -21.95 -66.09 12.23
CA ARG A 12 -22.33 -67.00 13.34
C ARG A 12 -21.24 -67.20 14.44
N SER A 13 -21.54 -67.27 15.74
CA SER A 13 -22.81 -67.55 16.41
C SER A 13 -22.64 -67.49 17.94
N CYS A 14 -23.79 -67.33 18.62
CA CYS A 14 -24.14 -67.81 19.97
C CYS A 14 -23.50 -67.14 21.21
N ARG A 15 -24.19 -66.95 22.35
CA ARG A 15 -25.61 -67.15 22.75
C ARG A 15 -25.83 -66.49 24.13
N SER A 16 -26.99 -65.87 24.31
CA SER A 16 -27.91 -65.84 25.49
C SER A 16 -27.36 -66.08 26.92
N TYR A 17 -27.42 -65.12 27.89
CA TYR A 17 -28.54 -64.68 28.80
C TYR A 17 -29.07 -65.77 29.77
N PRO A 18 -29.75 -65.50 30.93
CA PRO A 18 -30.09 -64.27 31.71
C PRO A 18 -29.92 -64.55 33.26
N PRO A 19 -30.69 -64.07 34.30
CA PRO A 19 -31.80 -63.10 34.34
C PRO A 19 -31.97 -62.18 35.60
N ASN A 20 -32.99 -61.32 35.49
CA ASN A 20 -33.94 -60.80 36.51
C ASN A 20 -33.46 -59.81 37.59
N LEU A 21 -33.86 -58.53 37.49
CA LEU A 21 -35.15 -57.93 37.91
C LEU A 21 -35.38 -57.88 39.43
N ARG A 22 -35.22 -56.67 39.99
CA ARG A 22 -36.19 -56.15 40.97
C ARG A 22 -36.39 -54.65 40.79
N ARG A 23 -37.63 -54.30 40.45
CA ARG A 23 -38.18 -52.94 40.40
C ARG A 23 -38.56 -52.50 41.81
N SER A 24 -38.19 -51.28 42.17
CA SER A 24 -38.92 -50.44 43.14
C SER A 24 -39.10 -49.04 42.54
N LYS A 25 -40.35 -48.61 42.37
CA LYS A 25 -40.81 -47.23 42.16
C LYS A 25 -41.55 -46.80 43.45
N PRO A 26 -41.90 -45.53 43.66
CA PRO A 26 -41.36 -44.25 43.14
C PRO A 26 -41.17 -43.20 44.26
N GLN A 27 -40.30 -42.18 44.10
CA GLN A 27 -40.59 -40.87 44.70
C GLN A 27 -39.87 -39.71 44.01
N GLU A 28 -40.67 -38.69 43.69
CA GLU A 28 -40.39 -37.27 43.43
C GLU A 28 -39.28 -36.87 42.44
N VAL A 29 -39.76 -36.37 41.29
CA VAL A 29 -39.01 -35.50 40.40
C VAL A 29 -38.82 -34.14 41.09
N ALA A 30 -37.71 -33.97 41.80
CA ALA A 30 -37.21 -32.65 42.17
C ALA A 30 -36.26 -32.16 41.06
N MET A 31 -36.79 -31.37 40.13
CA MET A 31 -36.01 -30.68 39.10
C MET A 31 -35.11 -29.63 39.76
N ARG A 32 -33.92 -30.05 40.22
CA ARG A 32 -32.86 -29.13 40.65
C ARG A 32 -31.94 -28.80 39.46
N SER A 33 -32.39 -27.77 38.74
CA SER A 33 -31.63 -26.76 38.00
C SER A 33 -30.24 -27.16 37.49
N ASN A 34 -30.20 -27.46 36.19
CA ASN A 34 -29.05 -27.79 35.34
C ASN A 34 -28.02 -26.65 35.16
N ARG A 35 -27.82 -25.80 36.17
CA ARG A 35 -27.02 -24.57 36.08
C ARG A 35 -25.51 -24.77 36.15
N ARG A 36 -25.02 -25.96 36.49
CA ARG A 36 -23.59 -26.22 36.71
C ARG A 36 -22.86 -26.86 35.52
N THR A 37 -23.59 -27.47 34.59
CA THR A 37 -23.01 -28.05 33.37
C THR A 37 -22.92 -27.07 32.21
N LEU A 38 -23.67 -25.96 32.24
CA LEU A 38 -23.60 -24.92 31.20
C LEU A 38 -22.36 -24.02 31.31
N THR A 39 -21.78 -23.86 32.51
CA THR A 39 -20.65 -22.96 32.74
C THR A 39 -19.30 -23.53 32.28
N MET A 40 -19.16 -24.86 32.18
CA MET A 40 -17.88 -25.47 31.76
C MET A 40 -17.71 -25.57 30.23
N VAL A 41 -18.81 -25.64 29.46
CA VAL A 41 -18.75 -25.58 27.98
C VAL A 41 -18.43 -24.17 27.50
N MET A 42 -18.86 -23.15 28.25
CA MET A 42 -18.60 -21.76 27.88
C MET A 42 -17.13 -21.34 28.02
N LEU A 43 -16.36 -22.00 28.89
CA LEU A 43 -14.93 -21.73 29.10
C LEU A 43 -14.00 -22.38 28.06
N LEU A 44 -14.40 -23.52 27.48
CA LEU A 44 -13.62 -24.18 26.41
C LEU A 44 -13.87 -23.55 25.03
N VAL A 45 -15.04 -22.96 24.79
CA VAL A 45 -15.34 -22.25 23.53
C VAL A 45 -14.66 -20.87 23.49
N SER A 46 -14.41 -20.24 24.65
CA SER A 46 -13.66 -18.98 24.73
C SER A 46 -12.15 -19.12 24.45
N ALA A 47 -11.57 -20.32 24.58
CA ALA A 47 -10.15 -20.54 24.33
C ALA A 47 -9.81 -20.80 22.84
N LEU A 48 -10.81 -21.08 21.99
CA LEU A 48 -10.62 -21.34 20.55
C LEU A 48 -10.88 -20.10 19.66
N ALA A 49 -11.31 -18.97 20.24
CA ALA A 49 -11.62 -17.74 19.51
C ALA A 49 -10.46 -16.72 19.47
N LEU A 50 -9.28 -17.07 19.99
CA LEU A 50 -8.10 -16.20 20.06
C LEU A 50 -7.01 -16.54 19.04
N THR A 51 -7.33 -17.26 17.97
CA THR A 51 -6.46 -17.30 16.79
C THR A 51 -6.60 -15.98 16.05
N SER A 52 -5.91 -14.95 16.56
CA SER A 52 -5.68 -13.71 15.83
C SER A 52 -5.00 -14.05 14.52
N THR A 53 -5.75 -14.08 13.42
CA THR A 53 -5.18 -13.97 12.08
C THR A 53 -4.51 -12.60 12.02
N THR A 54 -3.20 -12.56 12.24
CA THR A 54 -2.38 -11.41 11.90
C THR A 54 -2.48 -11.23 10.39
N MET A 55 -3.47 -10.47 9.94
CA MET A 55 -3.47 -9.93 8.59
C MET A 55 -2.29 -8.98 8.53
N ALA A 56 -1.20 -9.41 7.88
CA ALA A 56 -0.17 -8.47 7.47
C ALA A 56 -0.87 -7.43 6.58
N GLN A 57 -1.10 -6.23 7.12
CA GLN A 57 -1.47 -5.09 6.31
C GLN A 57 -0.26 -4.80 5.42
N THR A 58 -0.27 -5.31 4.20
CA THR A 58 0.54 -4.77 3.14
C THR A 58 -0.02 -3.37 2.87
N THR A 59 0.49 -2.38 3.61
CA THR A 59 0.40 -0.99 3.18
C THR A 59 0.87 -0.99 1.72
N PRO A 60 0.08 -0.50 0.75
CA PRO A 60 0.57 -0.34 -0.61
C PRO A 60 1.92 0.37 -0.53
N PRO A 61 2.91 -0.01 -1.38
CA PRO A 61 4.19 0.68 -1.37
C PRO A 61 3.93 2.17 -1.33
N GLN A 62 4.37 2.85 -0.26
CA GLN A 62 4.14 4.28 -0.04
C GLN A 62 4.75 5.17 -1.15
N GLY A 63 5.37 4.55 -2.15
CA GLY A 63 5.87 5.19 -3.36
C GLY A 63 4.79 5.61 -4.36
N ASN A 64 3.54 5.11 -4.34
CA ASN A 64 2.61 5.34 -5.48
C ASN A 64 1.42 6.26 -5.19
N ALA A 65 1.36 6.88 -4.01
CA ALA A 65 0.29 7.83 -3.72
C ALA A 65 0.37 9.02 -4.68
N ALA A 66 -0.75 9.45 -5.25
CA ALA A 66 -0.78 10.69 -6.03
C ALA A 66 -0.42 11.89 -5.12
N PRO A 67 0.27 12.91 -5.66
CA PRO A 67 0.53 14.13 -4.90
C PRO A 67 -0.79 14.81 -4.50
N THR A 68 -0.93 15.11 -3.21
CA THR A 68 -1.98 15.90 -2.57
C THR A 68 -1.34 17.11 -1.90
N ALA A 69 -2.14 18.10 -1.48
CA ALA A 69 -1.61 19.27 -0.78
C ALA A 69 -0.77 18.91 0.46
N ASP A 70 -1.12 17.83 1.16
CA ASP A 70 -0.50 17.45 2.44
C ASP A 70 0.77 16.58 2.28
N ASN A 71 0.96 15.94 1.12
CA ASN A 71 2.07 15.00 0.89
C ASN A 71 3.00 15.41 -0.25
N ALA A 72 2.66 16.47 -0.99
CA ALA A 72 3.40 16.91 -2.15
C ALA A 72 4.50 17.91 -1.77
N VAL A 73 5.66 17.72 -2.38
CA VAL A 73 6.75 18.69 -2.44
C VAL A 73 6.72 19.35 -3.81
N LEU A 74 7.07 20.63 -3.87
CA LEU A 74 7.38 21.32 -5.12
C LEU A 74 8.90 21.32 -5.33
N LEU A 75 9.37 20.73 -6.42
CA LEU A 75 10.79 20.69 -6.76
C LEU A 75 11.05 21.57 -7.98
N THR A 76 11.77 22.67 -7.80
CA THR A 76 12.27 23.46 -8.93
C THR A 76 13.64 22.96 -9.33
N VAL A 77 13.77 22.55 -10.59
CA VAL A 77 15.02 22.09 -11.19
C VAL A 77 15.47 23.10 -12.22
N PHE A 78 16.71 23.57 -12.08
CA PHE A 78 17.38 24.38 -13.08
C PHE A 78 18.25 23.46 -13.92
N PHE A 79 17.88 23.24 -15.18
CA PHE A 79 18.71 22.60 -16.20
C PHE A 79 19.52 23.68 -16.92
N LYS A 80 20.63 24.10 -16.30
CA LYS A 80 21.45 25.20 -16.80
C LYS A 80 22.20 24.76 -18.06
N HIS A 81 22.25 25.66 -19.05
CA HIS A 81 23.00 25.44 -20.26
C HIS A 81 24.50 25.24 -19.97
N ASP A 82 25.09 24.34 -20.73
CA ASP A 82 26.53 24.31 -20.92
C ASP A 82 26.88 25.17 -22.14
N GLN A 83 27.34 26.39 -21.89
CA GLN A 83 27.71 27.34 -22.95
C GLN A 83 29.08 27.05 -23.58
N SER A 84 29.82 26.04 -23.08
CA SER A 84 31.10 25.64 -23.67
C SER A 84 30.92 24.77 -24.92
N ARG A 85 29.71 24.25 -25.16
CA ARG A 85 29.38 23.33 -26.25
C ARG A 85 28.22 23.88 -27.10
N PRO A 86 28.18 23.60 -28.41
CA PRO A 86 27.10 24.05 -29.27
C PRO A 86 25.79 23.30 -28.98
N LEU A 87 24.66 23.99 -29.12
CA LEU A 87 23.33 23.48 -28.75
C LEU A 87 22.95 22.16 -29.45
N HIS A 88 23.33 21.99 -30.71
CA HIS A 88 22.98 20.79 -31.48
C HIS A 88 23.63 19.52 -30.90
N GLU A 89 24.86 19.60 -30.38
CA GLU A 89 25.53 18.48 -29.72
C GLU A 89 24.85 18.10 -28.40
N LEU A 90 24.44 19.11 -27.62
CA LEU A 90 23.71 18.91 -26.37
C LEU A 90 22.36 18.23 -26.62
N ASN A 91 21.63 18.66 -27.66
CA ASN A 91 20.36 18.07 -28.04
C ASN A 91 20.51 16.63 -28.54
N ALA A 92 21.50 16.35 -29.39
CA ALA A 92 21.78 14.99 -29.85
C ALA A 92 22.15 14.05 -28.68
N GLN A 93 22.87 14.56 -27.69
CA GLN A 93 23.18 13.82 -26.47
C GLN A 93 21.91 13.53 -25.66
N LEU A 94 21.03 14.52 -25.44
CA LEU A 94 19.76 14.32 -24.72
C LEU A 94 18.85 13.30 -25.41
N GLU A 95 18.82 13.32 -26.75
CA GLU A 95 18.08 12.36 -27.55
C GLU A 95 18.65 10.94 -27.39
N THR A 96 19.97 10.80 -27.52
CA THR A 96 20.67 9.52 -27.33
C THR A 96 20.46 8.95 -25.92
N GLN A 97 20.49 9.81 -24.91
CA GLN A 97 20.26 9.45 -23.51
C GLN A 97 18.77 9.25 -23.17
N GLY A 98 17.85 9.63 -24.07
CA GLY A 98 16.42 9.42 -23.90
C GLY A 98 15.74 10.33 -22.87
N PHE A 99 16.27 11.54 -22.64
CA PHE A 99 15.75 12.47 -21.62
C PHE A 99 14.24 12.71 -21.74
N TYR A 100 13.78 13.14 -22.92
CA TYR A 100 12.36 13.46 -23.16
C TYR A 100 11.43 12.24 -23.15
N LYS A 101 11.98 11.03 -23.19
CA LYS A 101 11.22 9.78 -23.04
C LYS A 101 11.07 9.39 -21.57
N ALA A 102 12.10 9.63 -20.76
CA ALA A 102 12.15 9.20 -19.36
C ALA A 102 11.63 10.27 -18.38
N PHE A 103 11.75 11.55 -18.73
CA PHE A 103 11.40 12.68 -17.87
C PHE A 103 10.08 13.34 -18.29
N PRO A 104 9.16 13.63 -17.35
CA PRO A 104 9.20 13.24 -15.93
C PRO A 104 8.85 11.75 -15.74
N PRO A 105 9.31 11.11 -14.65
CA PRO A 105 8.89 9.75 -14.31
C PRO A 105 7.41 9.69 -13.89
N ALA A 106 6.86 8.48 -13.87
CA ALA A 106 5.47 8.25 -13.49
C ALA A 106 5.17 8.71 -12.04
N GLY A 107 4.01 9.35 -11.86
CA GLY A 107 3.57 9.89 -10.57
C GLY A 107 4.14 11.26 -10.22
N VAL A 108 4.78 11.94 -11.18
CA VAL A 108 5.29 13.32 -11.04
C VAL A 108 4.53 14.23 -11.99
N GLU A 109 4.01 15.33 -11.45
CA GLU A 109 3.31 16.36 -12.21
C GLU A 109 4.29 17.48 -12.60
N VAL A 110 4.20 17.97 -13.84
CA VAL A 110 4.91 19.19 -14.27
C VAL A 110 4.00 20.39 -14.01
N VAL A 111 4.39 21.25 -13.07
CA VAL A 111 3.66 22.47 -12.72
C VAL A 111 4.01 23.60 -13.69
N SER A 112 5.28 23.71 -14.07
CA SER A 112 5.75 24.71 -15.04
C SER A 112 7.01 24.24 -15.76
N TRP A 113 7.18 24.67 -17.02
CA TRP A 113 8.40 24.44 -17.80
C TRP A 113 8.70 25.69 -18.64
N TYR A 114 9.83 26.34 -18.37
CA TYR A 114 10.27 27.53 -19.10
C TYR A 114 11.68 27.36 -19.64
N VAL A 115 11.99 28.07 -20.73
CA VAL A 115 13.36 28.36 -21.13
C VAL A 115 13.68 29.77 -20.64
N MET A 116 14.55 29.87 -19.64
CA MET A 116 15.01 31.12 -19.06
C MET A 116 16.29 31.55 -19.76
N MET A 117 16.21 32.63 -20.54
CA MET A 117 17.33 33.13 -21.36
C MET A 117 18.61 33.31 -20.53
N GLY A 118 19.72 32.78 -21.03
CA GLY A 118 21.02 32.83 -20.35
C GLY A 118 21.22 31.82 -19.21
N ILE A 119 20.14 31.20 -18.72
CA ILE A 119 20.21 30.20 -17.66
C ILE A 119 20.06 28.80 -18.26
N GLY A 120 18.94 28.51 -18.91
CA GLY A 120 18.59 27.14 -19.28
C GLY A 120 17.11 26.86 -19.14
N GLN A 121 16.76 25.59 -18.99
CA GLN A 121 15.38 25.22 -18.73
C GLN A 121 15.12 25.22 -17.22
N VAL A 122 13.98 25.77 -16.80
CA VAL A 122 13.56 25.79 -15.40
C VAL A 122 12.22 25.07 -15.31
N ILE A 123 12.20 23.98 -14.56
CA ILE A 123 11.05 23.10 -14.45
C ILE A 123 10.64 23.02 -12.99
N THR A 124 9.36 23.22 -12.70
CA THR A 124 8.78 22.99 -11.37
C THR A 124 7.96 21.71 -11.42
N LEU A 125 8.28 20.77 -10.55
CA LEU A 125 7.59 19.49 -10.42
C LEU A 125 6.79 19.45 -9.13
N ARG A 126 5.63 18.80 -9.15
CA ARG A 126 4.89 18.40 -7.96
C ARG A 126 4.93 16.89 -7.83
N LEU A 127 5.37 16.40 -6.67
CA LEU A 127 5.57 14.98 -6.44
C LEU A 127 5.44 14.62 -4.95
N PRO A 128 5.05 13.38 -4.62
CA PRO A 128 5.23 12.85 -3.28
C PRO A 128 6.71 12.81 -2.90
N ALA A 129 7.05 13.09 -1.64
CA ALA A 129 8.44 13.04 -1.17
C ALA A 129 9.12 11.67 -1.43
N SER A 130 8.35 10.57 -1.41
CA SER A 130 8.84 9.22 -1.70
C SER A 130 9.36 9.02 -3.13
N ARG A 131 9.00 9.91 -4.07
CA ARG A 131 9.40 9.88 -5.49
C ARG A 131 10.68 10.66 -5.79
N LEU A 132 11.21 11.42 -4.83
CA LEU A 132 12.33 12.33 -5.07
C LEU A 132 13.57 11.60 -5.62
N ARG A 133 13.85 10.40 -5.11
CA ARG A 133 14.97 9.56 -5.58
C ARG A 133 14.82 9.16 -7.05
N GLU A 134 13.61 8.83 -7.48
CA GLU A 134 13.33 8.42 -8.87
C GLU A 134 13.53 9.59 -9.83
N VAL A 135 13.06 10.79 -9.47
CA VAL A 135 13.31 12.01 -10.24
C VAL A 135 14.81 12.30 -10.35
N ASN A 136 15.53 12.25 -9.24
CA ASN A 136 16.98 12.45 -9.24
C ASN A 136 17.64 11.44 -10.18
N ARG A 137 17.27 10.16 -10.10
CA ARG A 137 17.86 9.10 -10.92
C ARG A 137 17.64 9.31 -12.42
N VAL A 138 16.43 9.67 -12.84
CA VAL A 138 16.15 9.97 -14.25
C VAL A 138 17.04 11.12 -14.74
N ILE A 139 17.21 12.17 -13.93
CA ILE A 139 18.03 13.33 -14.29
C ILE A 139 19.52 12.95 -14.37
N GLU A 140 20.02 12.17 -13.40
CA GLU A 140 21.38 11.63 -13.41
C GLU A 140 21.67 10.83 -14.68
N ASP A 141 20.77 9.92 -15.03
CA ASP A 141 20.97 8.97 -16.12
C ASP A 141 20.79 9.63 -17.50
N THR A 142 19.97 10.69 -17.61
CA THR A 142 19.52 11.19 -18.91
C THR A 142 19.79 12.67 -19.22
N ALA A 143 20.11 13.50 -18.23
CA ALA A 143 20.31 14.94 -18.42
C ALA A 143 21.73 15.42 -18.06
N TRP A 144 22.46 14.67 -17.24
CA TRP A 144 23.83 15.03 -16.88
C TRP A 144 24.77 14.96 -18.10
N GLY A 145 25.64 15.96 -18.19
CA GLY A 145 26.51 16.19 -19.34
C GLY A 145 25.92 17.15 -20.37
N SER A 146 24.59 17.13 -20.58
CA SER A 146 23.91 18.14 -21.41
C SER A 146 23.50 19.38 -20.62
N TYR A 147 23.22 19.21 -19.32
CA TYR A 147 22.90 20.29 -18.41
C TYR A 147 23.76 20.27 -17.15
N ARG A 148 23.97 21.45 -16.56
CA ARG A 148 24.35 21.60 -15.15
C ARG A 148 23.08 21.75 -14.33
N THR A 149 22.88 20.89 -13.34
CA THR A 149 21.60 20.83 -12.60
C THR A 149 21.71 21.45 -11.22
N GLU A 150 20.67 22.19 -10.82
CA GLU A 150 20.47 22.67 -9.45
C GLU A 150 19.04 22.32 -9.00
N PHE A 151 18.86 21.95 -7.74
CA PHE A 151 17.61 21.43 -7.19
C PHE A 151 17.16 22.25 -5.99
N TYR A 152 15.92 22.72 -6.03
CA TYR A 152 15.33 23.57 -4.98
C TYR A 152 13.98 22.98 -4.55
N PRO A 153 13.97 22.07 -3.55
CA PRO A 153 12.73 21.59 -2.96
C PRO A 153 12.07 22.68 -2.10
N THR A 154 10.76 22.82 -2.24
CA THR A 154 9.92 23.85 -1.61
C THR A 154 8.55 23.27 -1.25
N TYR A 155 7.80 24.00 -0.41
CA TYR A 155 6.40 23.71 -0.09
C TYR A 155 5.51 24.83 -0.63
N ASP A 156 4.23 24.54 -0.89
CA ASP A 156 3.29 25.54 -1.40
C ASP A 156 2.79 26.46 -0.29
N TYR A 157 3.38 27.67 -0.21
CA TYR A 157 2.99 28.69 0.75
C TYR A 157 2.03 29.74 0.16
N LYS A 158 1.62 29.59 -1.10
CA LYS A 158 0.93 30.67 -1.83
C LYS A 158 -0.36 31.12 -1.14
N ALA A 159 -1.22 30.18 -0.77
CA ALA A 159 -2.51 30.49 -0.15
C ALA A 159 -2.34 31.27 1.15
N VAL A 160 -1.40 30.86 2.00
CA VAL A 160 -1.10 31.54 3.26
C VAL A 160 -0.52 32.94 3.00
N GLY A 161 0.46 33.05 2.09
CA GLY A 161 1.08 34.32 1.74
C GLY A 161 0.10 35.35 1.21
N VAL A 162 -0.80 34.96 0.30
CA VAL A 162 -1.85 35.84 -0.24
C VAL A 162 -2.80 36.30 0.85
N ALA A 163 -3.28 35.38 1.70
CA ALA A 163 -4.17 35.73 2.80
C ALA A 163 -3.52 36.70 3.81
N GLN A 164 -2.22 36.54 4.10
CA GLN A 164 -1.48 37.49 4.95
C GLN A 164 -1.33 38.86 4.28
N HIS A 165 -1.05 38.90 2.98
CA HIS A 165 -0.95 40.15 2.23
C HIS A 165 -2.28 40.90 2.20
N GLU A 166 -3.39 40.23 1.89
CA GLU A 166 -4.74 40.81 1.88
C GLU A 166 -5.14 41.34 3.26
N LYS A 167 -4.86 40.57 4.32
CA LYS A 167 -5.10 41.01 5.71
C LYS A 167 -4.31 42.28 6.06
N ALA A 168 -3.06 42.39 5.59
CA ALA A 168 -2.23 43.57 5.84
C ALA A 168 -2.68 44.79 5.01
N ALA A 169 -3.22 44.58 3.81
CA ALA A 169 -3.70 45.65 2.93
C ALA A 169 -5.12 46.16 3.26
N GLY A 170 -5.88 45.42 4.07
CA GLY A 170 -7.26 45.75 4.47
C GLY A 170 -7.40 46.56 5.77
N ASN A 171 -6.29 47.01 6.36
CA ASN A 171 -6.23 47.90 7.54
C ASN A 171 -5.70 49.29 7.15
#